data_AF-A0A0N8TDS8-F1
#
_entry.id   AF-A0A0N8TDS8-F1
#
_cell.length_a   1.000
_cell.length_b   1.000
_cell.length_c   1.000
_cell.angle_alpha   90.00
_cell.angle_beta   90.00
_cell.angle_gamma   90.00
#
_symmetry.space_group_name_H-M   'P 1'
#
loop_
_entity.id
_entity.type
_entity.pdbx_description
1 polymer ?
#
loop_
_entity_poly.entity_id
_entity_poly.type
_entity_poly.pdbx_seq_one_letter_code
_entity_poly.pdbx_strand_id
1 'polypeptide(L)' 'VFAAAPFCFEQSITGGHAERGGCIFLNLAGLENWPGDWRVHLEKSGCGWVAELMAGAQTDQQAVKLILEQVTIT' A
#
# COMPACT_ATOMS: atom_id res chain seq x y z
N VAL A 1 12.56 11.50 -6.21
CA VAL A 1 13.10 10.15 -5.94
C VAL A 1 12.05 9.40 -5.15
N PHE A 2 11.49 8.31 -5.69
CA PHE A 2 10.55 7.49 -4.93
C PHE A 2 11.32 6.62 -3.92
N ALA A 3 10.72 6.34 -2.76
CA ALA A 3 11.29 5.42 -1.78
C ALA A 3 11.41 4.00 -2.40
N ALA A 4 12.43 3.24 -1.98
CA ALA A 4 12.67 1.89 -2.48
C ALA A 4 11.56 0.87 -2.12
N ALA A 5 10.72 1.19 -1.14
CA ALA A 5 9.56 0.40 -0.71
C ALA A 5 8.42 1.38 -0.35
N PRO A 6 7.65 1.85 -1.33
CA PRO A 6 6.70 2.94 -1.13
C PRO A 6 5.41 2.54 -0.43
N PHE A 7 5.11 1.24 -0.31
CA PHE A 7 3.85 0.76 0.27
C PHE A 7 4.02 0.44 1.75
N CYS A 8 3.26 1.11 2.60
CA CYS A 8 3.30 0.90 4.04
C CYS A 8 1.99 0.24 4.50
N PHE A 9 2.11 -0.89 5.22
CA PHE A 9 1.00 -1.48 5.96
C PHE A 9 1.30 -1.33 7.44
N GLU A 10 0.45 -0.61 8.14
CA GLU A 10 0.60 -0.35 9.57
C GLU A 10 -0.54 -0.97 10.37
N GLN A 11 -0.20 -1.41 11.58
CA GLN A 11 -1.17 -1.91 12.53
C GLN A 11 -1.82 -0.74 13.25
N SER A 12 -3.15 -0.64 13.15
CA SER A 12 -3.92 0.25 14.02
C SER A 12 -3.84 -0.25 15.46
N ILE A 13 -3.41 0.62 16.38
CA ILE A 13 -3.34 0.34 17.82
C ILE A 13 -4.41 1.15 18.56
N THR A 14 -5.00 0.58 19.61
CA THR A 14 -6.15 1.17 20.34
C THR A 14 -5.71 2.27 21.34
N GLY A 15 -4.55 2.89 21.11
CA GLY A 15 -4.09 4.08 21.85
C GLY A 15 -3.65 3.84 23.29
N GLY A 16 -3.38 2.59 23.69
CA GLY A 16 -2.84 2.30 25.01
C GLY A 16 -1.41 2.84 25.17
N HIS A 17 -1.11 3.47 26.33
CA HIS A 17 0.19 4.12 26.61
C HIS A 17 1.44 3.21 26.44
N ALA A 18 1.26 1.90 26.40
CA ALA A 18 2.34 0.91 26.25
C ALA A 18 2.29 0.11 24.94
N GLU A 19 1.29 0.34 24.08
CA GLU A 19 1.18 -0.41 22.82
C GLU A 19 2.13 0.16 21.77
N ARG A 20 2.97 -0.72 21.21
CA ARG A 20 3.80 -0.40 20.05
C ARG A 20 3.16 -1.04 18.82
N GLY A 21 2.64 -0.20 17.94
CA GLY A 21 2.24 -0.63 16.60
C GLY A 21 3.46 -1.04 15.78
N GLY A 22 3.22 -1.85 14.75
CA GLY A 22 4.22 -2.18 13.74
C GLY A 22 3.82 -1.62 12.38
N CYS A 23 4.81 -1.39 11.53
CA CYS A 23 4.59 -1.21 10.10
C CYS A 23 5.57 -2.07 9.31
N ILE A 24 5.15 -2.45 8.11
CA ILE A 24 6.01 -3.07 7.11
C ILE A 24 5.99 -2.22 5.86
N PHE A 25 7.17 -1.99 5.30
CA PHE A 25 7.35 -1.31 4.03
C PHE A 25 7.66 -2.35 2.95
N LEU A 26 6.89 -2.31 1.87
CA LEU A 26 7.00 -3.24 0.75
C LEU A 26 7.16 -2.46 -0.56
N ASN A 27 7.89 -3.07 -1.49
CA ASN A 27 7.81 -2.72 -2.91
C ASN A 27 6.77 -3.60 -3.61
N LEU A 28 6.54 -3.41 -4.91
CA LEU A 28 5.52 -4.14 -5.65
C LEU A 28 5.77 -5.65 -5.64
N ALA A 29 7.03 -6.07 -5.76
CA ALA A 29 7.39 -7.49 -5.62
C ALA A 29 7.15 -8.01 -4.21
N GLY A 30 7.43 -7.21 -3.18
CA GLY A 30 7.22 -7.53 -1.78
C GLY A 30 5.73 -7.65 -1.44
N LEU A 31 4.88 -6.83 -2.06
CA LEU A 31 3.42 -6.91 -1.99
C LEU A 31 2.90 -8.25 -2.50
N GLU A 32 3.30 -8.65 -3.72
CA GLU A 32 2.83 -9.92 -4.31
C GLU A 32 3.35 -11.16 -3.58
N ASN A 33 4.51 -11.05 -2.91
CA ASN A 33 5.06 -12.13 -2.09
C ASN A 33 4.64 -12.06 -0.61
N TRP A 34 3.90 -11.03 -0.21
CA TRP A 34 3.47 -10.88 1.18
C TRP A 34 2.41 -11.96 1.47
N PRO A 35 2.54 -12.72 2.58
CA PRO A 35 1.62 -13.82 2.90
C PRO A 35 0.19 -13.37 3.19
N GLY A 36 -0.03 -12.07 3.41
CA GLY A 36 -1.37 -11.49 3.53
C GLY A 36 -1.93 -11.09 2.17
N ASP A 37 -3.25 -11.19 2.00
CA ASP A 37 -3.91 -10.65 0.81
C ASP A 37 -4.06 -9.12 0.94
N TRP A 38 -3.03 -8.39 0.50
CA TRP A 38 -3.01 -6.93 0.55
C TRP A 38 -4.17 -6.28 -0.21
N ARG A 39 -4.77 -6.98 -1.19
CA ARG A 39 -5.95 -6.47 -1.92
C ARG A 39 -7.17 -6.40 -1.00
N VAL A 40 -7.35 -7.40 -0.14
CA VAL A 40 -8.40 -7.39 0.90
C VAL A 40 -8.21 -6.24 1.89
N HIS A 41 -6.96 -5.87 2.21
CA HIS A 41 -6.69 -4.71 3.06
C HIS A 41 -7.10 -3.39 2.40
N LEU A 42 -6.85 -3.26 1.09
CA LEU A 42 -7.29 -2.09 0.32
C LEU A 42 -8.81 -1.99 0.21
N GLU A 43 -9.51 -3.10 0.01
CA GLU A 43 -10.98 -3.13 0.02
C GLU A 43 -11.53 -2.61 1.35
N LYS A 44 -10.99 -3.11 2.47
CA LYS A 44 -11.41 -2.70 3.82
C LYS A 44 -11.11 -1.23 4.12
N SER A 45 -10.11 -0.63 3.50
CA SER A 45 -9.79 0.80 3.65
C SER A 45 -10.55 1.70 2.67
N GLY A 46 -11.40 1.15 1.80
CA GLY A 46 -12.08 1.91 0.73
C GLY A 46 -11.16 2.26 -0.44
N CYS A 47 -9.97 1.68 -0.50
CA CYS A 47 -8.96 1.88 -1.54
C CYS A 47 -8.88 0.72 -2.54
N GLY A 48 -9.94 -0.09 -2.69
CA GLY A 48 -9.96 -1.25 -3.60
C GLY A 48 -9.51 -0.93 -5.04
N TRP A 49 -9.84 0.26 -5.52
CA TRP A 49 -9.41 0.81 -6.81
C TRP A 49 -7.90 0.80 -7.04
N VAL A 50 -7.08 0.84 -5.97
CA VAL A 50 -5.62 0.79 -6.06
C VAL A 50 -5.15 -0.56 -6.61
N ALA A 51 -5.83 -1.66 -6.26
CA ALA A 51 -5.43 -2.99 -6.72
C ALA A 51 -5.58 -3.12 -8.25
N GLU A 52 -6.63 -2.53 -8.82
CA GLU A 52 -6.87 -2.51 -10.27
C GLU A 52 -5.82 -1.67 -11.00
N LEU A 53 -5.51 -0.47 -10.48
CA LEU A 53 -4.48 0.39 -11.07
C LEU A 53 -3.08 -0.24 -11.03
N MET A 54 -2.75 -0.92 -9.93
CA MET A 54 -1.44 -1.56 -9.78
C MET A 54 -1.31 -2.83 -10.64
N ALA A 55 -2.39 -3.47 -11.06
CA ALA A 55 -2.32 -4.64 -11.95
C ALA A 55 -1.64 -4.35 -13.30
N GLY A 56 -1.63 -3.08 -13.74
CA GLY A 56 -0.94 -2.63 -14.96
C GLY A 56 0.47 -2.07 -14.73
N ALA A 57 0.96 -2.04 -13.48
CA ALA A 57 2.26 -1.47 -13.15
C ALA A 57 3.37 -2.52 -13.17
N GLN A 58 4.48 -2.20 -13.85
CA GLN A 58 5.66 -3.08 -13.93
C GLN A 58 6.75 -2.68 -12.94
N THR A 59 6.65 -1.48 -12.34
CA THR A 59 7.66 -0.94 -11.42
C THR A 59 6.98 -0.18 -10.29
N ASP A 60 7.66 -0.07 -9.15
CA ASP A 60 7.19 0.71 -7.99
C ASP A 60 6.87 2.16 -8.37
N GLN A 61 7.72 2.77 -9.19
CA GLN A 61 7.57 4.15 -9.65
C GLN A 61 6.33 4.32 -10.52
N GLN A 62 6.06 3.37 -11.41
CA GLN A 62 4.86 3.37 -12.24
C GLN A 62 3.60 3.18 -11.39
N ALA A 63 3.62 2.25 -10.42
CA ALA A 63 2.51 2.02 -9.52
C ALA A 63 2.17 3.27 -8.71
N VAL A 64 3.17 3.90 -8.08
CA VAL A 64 2.99 5.14 -7.32
C VAL A 64 2.50 6.28 -8.22
N LYS A 65 3.04 6.41 -9.43
CA LYS A 65 2.60 7.43 -10.39
C LYS A 65 1.12 7.27 -10.74
N LEU A 66 0.67 6.07 -11.09
CA LEU A 66 -0.74 5.80 -11.43
C LEU A 66 -1.68 6.13 -10.26
N ILE A 67 -1.28 5.79 -9.03
CA ILE A 67 -2.05 6.11 -7.81
C ILE A 67 -2.14 7.64 -7.62
N LEU A 68 -1.01 8.36 -7.73
CA LEU A 68 -0.99 9.81 -7.56
C LEU A 68 -1.81 10.54 -8.63
N GLU A 69 -1.77 10.08 -9.88
CA GLU A 69 -2.57 10.64 -10.98
C GLU A 69 -4.07 10.52 -10.69
N GLN A 70 -4.53 9.38 -10.17
CA GLN A 70 -5.94 9.19 -9.81
C GLN A 70 -6.39 10.07 -8.64
N VAL A 71 -5.55 10.21 -7.60
CA VAL A 71 -5.90 10.99 -6.39
C VAL A 71 -5.85 12.50 -6.64
N THR A 72 -4.98 12.97 -7.53
CA THR A 72 -4.84 14.41 -7.81
C THR A 72 -5.98 14.97 -8.67
N ILE A 73 -6.77 14.12 -9.32
CA ILE A 73 -7.87 14.52 -10.21
C ILE A 73 -9.22 14.63 -9.46
N THR A 74 -9.25 14.30 -8.16
CA THR A 74 -10.45 14.39 -7.30
C THR A 74 -10.37 15.59 -6.35
#